data_AF-A0A6I1R010-F1
#
_entry.id   AF-A0A6I1R010-F1
#
_cell.length_a   1.000
_cell.length_b   1.000
_cell.length_c   1.000
_cell.angle_alpha   90.00
_cell.angle_beta   90.00
_cell.angle_gamma   90.00
#
_symmetry.space_group_name_H-M   'P 1'
#
loop_
_entity.id
_entity.type
_entity.pdbx_description
1 polymer ?
#
loop_
_entity_poly.entity_id
_entity_poly.type
_entity_poly.pdbx_seq_one_letter_code
_entity_poly.pdbx_strand_id
1 'polypeptide(L)'
;MFHVLMITILLISAATVSADETERIAKAKAEGQLVFYSTMGIDTVGPVTLAFEKKFPFLKVEVLRLNSERVFNRVMVEHQTGKVNADVVNLSVMPLLKGKGVLAPYRSPEAKAFPAKFRDTDDTWTGIVGNYYVIGYNTNLVPEANAPRDWFDRRLGSDGYRDGRGRRYDRV
;
A
#
# COMPACT_ATOMS: atom_id res chain seq x y z
N MET A 1 -4.23 59.28 25.49
CA MET A 1 -5.64 58.87 25.66
C MET A 1 -5.89 57.72 24.69
N PHE A 2 -5.94 56.49 25.24
CA PHE A 2 -6.44 55.22 24.69
C PHE A 2 -5.77 54.51 23.48
N HIS A 3 -4.81 53.65 23.83
CA HIS A 3 -4.55 52.26 23.40
C HIS A 3 -4.93 51.77 21.98
N VAL A 4 -3.89 51.49 21.21
CA VAL A 4 -3.87 50.57 20.07
C VAL A 4 -4.04 49.14 20.59
N LEU A 5 -5.22 48.53 20.36
CA LEU A 5 -5.45 47.11 20.62
C LEU A 5 -5.11 46.32 19.35
N MET A 6 -3.90 45.78 19.33
CA MET A 6 -3.43 44.82 18.33
C MET A 6 -4.18 43.50 18.54
N ILE A 7 -5.22 43.25 17.74
CA ILE A 7 -5.92 41.97 17.71
C ILE A 7 -5.00 40.95 17.02
N THR A 8 -4.27 40.19 17.84
CA THR A 8 -3.61 38.97 17.43
C THR A 8 -4.68 37.94 17.08
N ILE A 9 -5.03 37.81 15.79
CA ILE A 9 -5.77 36.65 15.29
C ILE A 9 -4.82 35.46 15.37
N LEU A 10 -4.89 34.75 16.49
CA LEU A 10 -4.32 33.42 16.63
C LEU A 10 -5.16 32.49 15.75
N LEU A 11 -4.70 32.23 14.52
CA LEU A 11 -5.19 31.14 13.69
C LEU A 11 -4.85 29.80 14.37
N ILE A 12 -5.67 29.40 15.32
CA ILE A 12 -5.79 27.98 15.69
C ILE A 12 -6.63 27.35 14.58
N SER A 13 -5.97 26.87 13.53
CA SER A 13 -6.56 25.91 12.60
C SER A 13 -6.67 24.57 13.34
N ALA A 14 -7.59 24.49 14.31
CA ALA A 14 -8.07 23.22 14.79
C ALA A 14 -8.86 22.62 13.62
N ALA A 15 -8.25 21.67 12.92
CA ALA A 15 -8.98 20.81 12.02
C ALA A 15 -10.19 20.28 12.81
N THR A 16 -11.39 20.65 12.38
CA THR A 16 -12.64 20.21 12.99
C THR A 16 -12.75 18.71 12.75
N VAL A 17 -12.22 17.92 13.68
CA VAL A 17 -12.46 16.47 13.76
C VAL A 17 -13.96 16.30 13.92
N SER A 18 -14.60 15.60 12.99
CA SER A 18 -16.04 15.36 13.04
C SER A 18 -16.41 14.53 14.27
N ALA A 19 -17.66 14.62 14.76
CA ALA A 19 -18.12 13.84 15.91
C ALA A 19 -17.94 12.32 15.69
N ASP A 20 -18.14 11.85 14.44
CA ASP A 20 -17.90 10.47 14.01
C ASP A 20 -16.41 10.07 14.15
N GLU A 21 -15.49 10.94 13.73
CA GLU A 21 -14.06 10.68 13.84
C GLU A 21 -13.59 10.61 15.30
N THR A 22 -14.16 11.43 16.18
CA THR A 22 -13.87 11.41 17.61
C THR A 22 -14.28 10.09 18.25
N GLU A 23 -15.49 9.59 17.93
CA GLU A 23 -15.98 8.31 18.43
C GLU A 23 -15.12 7.14 17.92
N ARG A 24 -14.75 7.16 16.64
CA ARG A 24 -13.87 6.14 16.04
C ARG A 24 -12.49 6.11 16.70
N ILE A 25 -11.91 7.26 16.97
CA ILE A 25 -10.62 7.37 17.68
C ILE A 25 -10.73 6.83 19.10
N ALA A 26 -11.83 7.09 19.80
CA ALA A 26 -12.06 6.56 21.15
C ALA A 26 -12.16 5.03 21.17
N LYS A 27 -12.87 4.43 20.20
CA LYS A 27 -12.94 2.97 20.04
C LYS A 27 -11.58 2.35 19.71
N ALA A 28 -10.85 2.95 18.76
CA ALA A 28 -9.51 2.50 18.41
C ALA A 28 -8.54 2.58 19.61
N LYS A 29 -8.70 3.58 20.49
CA LYS A 29 -7.91 3.69 21.72
C LYS A 29 -8.21 2.56 22.72
N ALA A 30 -9.44 2.07 22.78
CA ALA A 30 -9.80 0.94 23.61
C ALA A 30 -9.22 -0.38 23.07
N GLU A 31 -9.12 -0.52 21.75
CA GLU A 31 -8.54 -1.70 21.08
C GLU A 31 -7.00 -1.71 21.15
N GLY A 32 -6.34 -0.56 20.93
CA GLY A 32 -4.90 -0.37 21.15
C GLY A 32 -3.97 -1.01 20.11
N GLN A 33 -4.49 -1.80 19.17
CA GLN A 33 -3.71 -2.47 18.14
C GLN A 33 -4.40 -2.44 16.78
N LEU A 34 -3.61 -2.42 15.71
CA LEU A 34 -4.03 -2.62 14.33
C LEU A 34 -3.19 -3.72 13.69
N VAL A 35 -3.80 -4.74 13.10
CA VAL A 35 -3.12 -5.81 12.35
C VAL A 35 -3.21 -5.53 10.85
N PHE A 36 -2.07 -5.29 10.22
CA PHE A 36 -1.95 -4.95 8.81
C PHE A 36 -1.25 -6.04 8.00
N TYR A 37 -1.98 -6.72 7.12
CA TYR A 37 -1.41 -7.67 6.18
C TYR A 37 -1.03 -6.95 4.89
N SER A 38 0.26 -6.91 4.57
CA SER A 38 0.77 -6.04 3.51
C SER A 38 1.72 -6.74 2.54
N THR A 39 1.71 -6.28 1.29
CA THR A 39 2.66 -6.69 0.25
C THR A 39 3.62 -5.57 -0.14
N MET A 40 3.47 -4.38 0.46
CA MET A 40 4.29 -3.20 0.21
C MET A 40 5.78 -3.49 0.45
N GLY A 41 6.68 -2.78 -0.24
CA GLY A 41 8.11 -2.87 0.03
C GLY A 41 8.44 -2.51 1.49
N ILE A 42 9.53 -3.07 2.03
CA ILE A 42 9.96 -2.79 3.42
C ILE A 42 10.26 -1.29 3.60
N ASP A 43 10.85 -0.69 2.58
CA ASP A 43 11.13 0.73 2.43
C ASP A 43 9.87 1.62 2.44
N THR A 44 8.70 1.05 2.15
CA THR A 44 7.43 1.79 2.13
C THR A 44 6.58 1.50 3.38
N VAL A 45 6.44 0.23 3.76
CA VAL A 45 5.54 -0.15 4.87
C VAL A 45 6.01 0.39 6.20
N GLY A 46 7.32 0.34 6.48
CA GLY A 46 7.89 0.81 7.75
C GLY A 46 7.64 2.31 8.00
N PRO A 47 8.02 3.21 7.07
CA PRO A 47 7.75 4.64 7.22
C PRO A 47 6.26 4.97 7.33
N VAL A 48 5.39 4.26 6.59
CA VAL A 48 3.93 4.47 6.66
C VAL A 48 3.39 4.10 8.04
N THR A 49 3.77 2.95 8.59
CA THR A 49 3.29 2.54 9.92
C THR A 49 3.88 3.41 11.03
N LEU A 50 5.15 3.80 10.93
CA LEU A 50 5.77 4.75 11.87
C LEU A 50 5.08 6.11 11.86
N ALA A 51 4.73 6.64 10.67
CA ALA A 51 3.97 7.88 10.57
C ALA A 51 2.57 7.76 11.17
N PHE A 52 1.92 6.60 10.99
CA PHE A 52 0.62 6.31 11.58
C PHE A 52 0.69 6.24 13.11
N GLU A 53 1.66 5.50 13.67
CA GLU A 53 1.89 5.40 15.12
C GLU A 53 2.28 6.76 15.72
N LYS A 54 3.05 7.59 15.01
CA LYS A 54 3.35 8.95 15.46
C LYS A 54 2.09 9.83 15.53
N LYS A 55 1.15 9.67 14.59
CA LYS A 55 -0.13 10.37 14.59
C LYS A 55 -1.06 9.85 15.68
N PHE A 56 -1.02 8.55 15.95
CA PHE A 56 -1.86 7.87 16.94
C PHE A 56 -0.99 7.06 17.91
N PRO A 57 -0.32 7.71 18.89
CA PRO A 57 0.69 7.07 19.75
C PRO A 57 0.12 6.02 20.72
N PHE A 58 -1.20 5.91 20.81
CA PHE A 58 -1.90 4.89 21.60
C PHE A 58 -2.17 3.60 20.81
N LEU A 59 -1.92 3.58 19.50
CA LEU A 59 -2.07 2.41 18.65
C LEU A 59 -0.71 1.81 18.31
N LYS A 60 -0.62 0.49 18.36
CA LYS A 60 0.50 -0.29 17.81
C LYS A 60 0.08 -0.95 16.49
N VAL A 61 0.90 -0.84 15.46
CA VAL A 61 0.65 -1.50 14.17
C VAL A 61 1.47 -2.79 14.08
N GLU A 62 0.80 -3.94 14.05
CA GLU A 62 1.41 -5.22 13.75
C GLU A 62 1.37 -5.48 12.24
N VAL A 63 2.53 -5.56 11.61
CA VAL A 63 2.63 -5.79 10.17
C VAL A 63 3.00 -7.25 9.89
N LEU A 64 2.11 -7.97 9.19
CA LEU A 64 2.48 -9.22 8.53
C LEU A 64 2.77 -8.92 7.06
N ARG A 65 4.06 -8.92 6.71
CA ARG A 65 4.48 -8.68 5.33
C ARG A 65 4.78 -9.99 4.60
N LEU A 66 4.02 -10.29 3.54
CA LEU A 66 4.21 -11.46 2.70
C LEU A 66 4.04 -11.09 1.21
N ASN A 67 4.25 -12.03 0.29
CA ASN A 67 3.86 -11.83 -1.11
C ASN A 67 2.33 -11.94 -1.28
N SER A 68 1.80 -11.46 -2.42
CA SER A 68 0.34 -11.39 -2.63
C SER A 68 -0.36 -12.74 -2.51
N GLU A 69 0.24 -13.82 -3.02
CA GLU A 69 -0.32 -15.16 -2.97
C GLU A 69 -0.44 -15.68 -1.52
N ARG A 70 0.61 -15.50 -0.70
CA ARG A 70 0.61 -15.94 0.70
C ARG A 70 -0.35 -15.12 1.56
N VAL A 71 -0.46 -13.81 1.34
CA VAL A 71 -1.49 -12.98 2.01
C VAL A 71 -2.88 -13.48 1.64
N PHE A 72 -3.15 -13.67 0.34
CA PHE A 72 -4.44 -14.16 -0.13
C PHE A 72 -4.81 -15.50 0.50
N ASN A 73 -3.93 -16.50 0.42
CA ASN A 73 -4.20 -17.84 0.96
C ASN A 73 -4.45 -17.80 2.47
N ARG A 74 -3.69 -16.99 3.21
CA ARG A 74 -3.90 -16.84 4.66
C ARG A 74 -5.27 -16.25 4.96
N VAL A 75 -5.62 -15.13 4.32
CA VAL A 75 -6.92 -14.46 4.50
C VAL A 75 -8.07 -15.42 4.16
N MET A 76 -7.92 -16.22 3.09
CA MET A 76 -8.95 -17.19 2.71
C MET A 76 -9.13 -18.31 3.74
N VAL A 77 -8.03 -18.86 4.27
CA VAL A 77 -8.09 -19.87 5.34
C VAL A 77 -8.74 -19.28 6.59
N GLU A 78 -8.30 -18.09 7.02
CA GLU A 78 -8.84 -17.39 8.17
C GLU A 78 -10.36 -17.11 8.02
N HIS A 79 -10.77 -16.63 6.84
CA HIS A 79 -12.18 -16.40 6.52
C HIS A 79 -13.01 -17.69 6.55
N GLN A 80 -12.49 -18.80 6.01
CA GLN A 80 -13.16 -20.11 6.06
C GLN A 80 -13.33 -20.63 7.50
N THR A 81 -12.37 -20.31 8.38
CA THR A 81 -12.46 -20.63 9.81
C THR A 81 -13.29 -19.65 10.63
N GLY A 82 -13.89 -18.65 9.99
CA GLY A 82 -14.80 -17.68 10.60
C GLY A 82 -14.11 -16.54 11.34
N LYS A 83 -12.78 -16.41 11.25
CA LYS A 83 -12.03 -15.33 11.91
C LYS A 83 -10.85 -14.89 11.06
N VAL A 84 -10.98 -13.70 10.45
CA VAL A 84 -9.87 -12.95 9.85
C VAL A 84 -9.18 -12.13 10.92
N ASN A 85 -7.87 -12.34 11.12
CA ASN A 85 -7.11 -11.64 12.15
C ASN A 85 -6.60 -10.28 11.67
N ALA A 86 -6.59 -10.04 10.36
CA ALA A 86 -6.20 -8.75 9.80
C ALA A 86 -7.35 -7.74 9.86
N ASP A 87 -7.04 -6.51 10.28
CA ASP A 87 -7.95 -5.37 10.19
C ASP A 87 -7.87 -4.70 8.81
N VAL A 88 -6.67 -4.71 8.21
CA VAL A 88 -6.41 -4.14 6.89
C VAL A 88 -5.59 -5.13 6.07
N VAL A 89 -5.94 -5.27 4.80
CA VAL A 89 -5.21 -6.11 3.85
C VAL A 89 -4.82 -5.29 2.62
N ASN A 90 -3.56 -5.39 2.21
CA ASN A 90 -3.01 -4.81 0.99
C ASN A 90 -2.34 -5.87 0.13
N LEU A 91 -2.92 -6.17 -1.04
CA LEU A 91 -2.36 -7.06 -2.04
C LEU A 91 -2.80 -6.67 -3.46
N SER A 92 -2.18 -7.27 -4.48
CA SER A 92 -2.45 -6.96 -5.89
C SER A 92 -3.78 -7.48 -6.43
N VAL A 93 -4.40 -8.47 -5.78
CA VAL A 93 -5.62 -9.16 -6.26
C VAL A 93 -6.85 -8.88 -5.39
N MET A 94 -7.03 -7.62 -4.94
CA MET A 94 -8.19 -7.19 -4.15
C MET A 94 -9.55 -7.60 -4.75
N PRO A 95 -9.80 -7.53 -6.08
CA PRO A 95 -11.06 -7.98 -6.66
C PRO A 95 -11.39 -9.46 -6.39
N LEU A 96 -10.38 -10.32 -6.23
CA LEU A 96 -10.62 -11.73 -5.89
C LEU A 96 -11.10 -11.88 -4.44
N LEU A 97 -10.54 -11.12 -3.48
CA LEU A 97 -11.03 -11.12 -2.10
C LEU A 97 -12.45 -10.57 -2.01
N LYS A 98 -12.76 -9.51 -2.77
CA LYS A 98 -14.14 -8.99 -2.91
C LYS A 98 -15.09 -10.08 -3.38
N GLY A 99 -14.73 -10.81 -4.44
CA GLY A 99 -15.53 -11.93 -4.96
C GLY A 99 -15.73 -13.10 -3.98
N LYS A 100 -15.00 -13.12 -2.87
CA LYS A 100 -15.16 -14.09 -1.78
C LYS A 100 -15.94 -13.56 -0.57
N GLY A 101 -16.40 -12.30 -0.60
CA GLY A 101 -17.18 -11.71 0.48
C GLY A 101 -16.37 -11.43 1.75
N VAL A 102 -15.04 -11.34 1.64
CA VAL A 102 -14.15 -11.15 2.79
C VAL A 102 -14.06 -9.68 3.22
N LEU A 103 -14.27 -8.76 2.28
CA LEU A 103 -14.02 -7.33 2.47
C LEU A 103 -15.28 -6.59 2.93
N ALA A 104 -15.15 -5.78 3.98
CA ALA A 104 -16.19 -4.85 4.39
C ALA A 104 -16.14 -3.57 3.53
N PRO A 105 -17.29 -2.96 3.21
CA PRO A 105 -17.32 -1.68 2.51
C PRO A 105 -16.82 -0.56 3.43
N TYR A 106 -15.86 0.23 2.95
CA TYR A 106 -15.33 1.42 3.60
C TYR A 106 -14.87 2.46 2.56
N ARG A 107 -15.63 3.55 2.44
CA ARG A 107 -15.24 4.70 1.62
C ARG A 107 -14.36 5.66 2.42
N SER A 108 -13.06 5.56 2.25
CA SER A 108 -12.12 6.52 2.84
C SER A 108 -12.39 7.95 2.33
N PRO A 109 -12.39 8.99 3.20
CA PRO A 109 -12.39 10.38 2.76
C PRO A 109 -11.24 10.70 1.80
N GLU A 110 -10.09 10.04 2.00
CA GLU A 110 -8.88 10.18 1.19
C GLU A 110 -8.99 9.46 -0.17
N ALA A 111 -9.97 8.57 -0.36
CA ALA A 111 -10.16 7.90 -1.64
C ALA A 111 -10.32 8.92 -2.78
N LYS A 112 -10.89 10.11 -2.48
CA LYS A 112 -11.06 11.23 -3.41
C LYS A 112 -9.76 11.71 -4.05
N ALA A 113 -8.59 11.46 -3.45
CA ALA A 113 -7.29 11.81 -4.00
C ALA A 113 -6.80 10.88 -5.12
N PHE A 114 -7.35 9.66 -5.25
CA PHE A 114 -6.88 8.65 -6.21
C PHE A 114 -7.72 8.65 -7.49
N PRO A 115 -7.20 8.42 -8.71
CA PRO A 115 -8.05 8.30 -9.91
C PRO A 115 -9.21 7.29 -9.74
N ALA A 116 -10.40 7.61 -10.27
CA ALA A 116 -11.60 6.78 -10.09
C ALA A 116 -11.42 5.32 -10.55
N LYS A 117 -10.61 5.09 -11.59
CA LYS A 117 -10.27 3.75 -12.10
C LYS A 117 -9.51 2.85 -11.10
N PHE A 118 -8.99 3.42 -10.01
CA PHE A 118 -8.30 2.70 -8.93
C PHE A 118 -9.16 2.57 -7.67
N ARG A 119 -10.46 2.87 -7.74
CA ARG A 119 -11.39 2.73 -6.62
C ARG A 119 -12.44 1.69 -6.96
N ASP A 120 -12.79 0.86 -5.99
CA ASP A 120 -13.93 -0.03 -6.13
C ASP A 120 -15.25 0.76 -6.08
N THR A 121 -16.22 0.41 -6.91
CA THR A 121 -17.55 1.06 -6.91
C THR A 121 -18.37 0.75 -5.67
N ASP A 122 -18.10 -0.40 -5.05
CA ASP A 122 -18.82 -0.88 -3.86
C ASP A 122 -18.06 -0.55 -2.58
N ASP A 123 -17.04 0.32 -2.69
CA ASP A 123 -16.20 0.80 -1.60
C ASP A 123 -15.49 -0.31 -0.81
N THR A 124 -15.29 -1.50 -1.39
CA THR A 124 -14.64 -2.62 -0.69
C THR A 124 -13.11 -2.58 -0.74
N TRP A 125 -12.53 -1.83 -1.69
CA TRP A 125 -11.08 -1.64 -1.78
C TRP A 125 -10.73 -0.32 -2.51
N THR A 126 -9.51 0.18 -2.28
CA THR A 126 -8.93 1.33 -2.99
C THR A 126 -7.48 1.03 -3.34
N GLY A 127 -7.06 1.33 -4.56
CA GLY A 127 -5.70 1.20 -5.05
C GLY A 127 -4.81 2.28 -4.43
N ILE A 128 -3.99 1.89 -3.46
CA ILE A 128 -3.10 2.78 -2.71
C ILE A 128 -1.65 2.73 -3.19
N VAL A 129 -1.28 1.74 -4.01
CA VAL A 129 0.06 1.56 -4.58
C VAL A 129 -0.04 1.18 -6.05
N GLY A 130 0.70 1.89 -6.90
CA GLY A 130 0.93 1.50 -8.29
C GLY A 130 2.33 0.93 -8.44
N ASN A 131 2.43 -0.34 -8.80
CA ASN A 131 3.72 -0.98 -9.09
C ASN A 131 3.97 -0.95 -10.61
N TYR A 132 5.11 -0.39 -11.01
CA TYR A 132 5.57 -0.44 -12.40
C TYR A 132 6.59 -1.54 -12.54
N TYR A 133 6.29 -2.51 -13.42
CA TYR A 133 7.28 -3.49 -13.85
C TYR A 133 8.05 -2.88 -15.02
N VAL A 134 9.38 -2.88 -14.90
CA VAL A 134 10.29 -2.34 -15.92
C VAL A 134 11.38 -3.36 -16.22
N ILE A 135 11.96 -3.25 -17.41
CA ILE A 135 13.13 -4.04 -17.80
C ILE A 135 14.36 -3.36 -17.21
N GLY A 136 14.94 -3.96 -16.16
CA GLY A 136 16.23 -3.57 -15.63
C GLY A 136 17.37 -4.29 -16.36
N TYR A 137 18.42 -3.56 -16.75
CA TYR A 137 19.64 -4.15 -17.33
C TYR A 137 20.90 -3.49 -16.76
N ASN A 138 22.02 -4.20 -16.81
CA ASN A 138 23.31 -3.69 -16.36
C ASN A 138 24.02 -2.96 -17.51
N THR A 139 24.11 -1.63 -17.41
CA THR A 139 24.72 -0.76 -18.43
C THR A 139 26.23 -1.01 -18.65
N ASN A 140 26.92 -1.62 -17.67
CA ASN A 140 28.32 -2.01 -17.82
C ASN A 140 28.49 -3.30 -18.64
N LEU A 141 27.43 -4.10 -18.78
CA LEU A 141 27.47 -5.39 -19.48
C LEU A 141 26.74 -5.35 -20.83
N VAL A 142 25.72 -4.49 -20.95
CA VAL A 142 24.88 -4.38 -22.13
C VAL A 142 24.87 -2.93 -22.61
N PRO A 143 25.47 -2.64 -23.78
CA PRO A 143 25.36 -1.34 -24.43
C PRO A 143 23.90 -0.98 -24.69
N GLU A 144 23.56 0.31 -24.62
CA GLU A 144 22.18 0.80 -24.80
C GLU A 144 21.55 0.35 -26.13
N ALA A 145 22.33 0.32 -27.21
CA ALA A 145 21.88 -0.18 -28.52
C ALA A 145 21.40 -1.65 -28.48
N ASN A 146 21.90 -2.42 -27.52
CA ASN A 146 21.60 -3.83 -27.32
C ASN A 146 20.60 -4.09 -26.18
N ALA A 147 20.25 -3.06 -25.40
CA ALA A 147 19.23 -3.18 -24.36
C ALA A 147 17.87 -3.53 -25.00
N PRO A 148 17.05 -4.38 -24.35
CA PRO A 148 15.73 -4.67 -24.85
C PRO A 148 14.82 -3.46 -24.72
N ARG A 149 14.01 -3.25 -25.74
CA ARG A 149 13.12 -2.09 -25.84
C ARG A 149 11.70 -2.37 -25.37
N ASP A 150 11.31 -3.65 -25.39
CA ASP A 150 9.99 -4.09 -24.98
C ASP A 150 10.03 -5.52 -24.43
N TRP A 151 8.91 -5.96 -23.85
CA TRP A 151 8.76 -7.28 -23.23
C TRP A 151 8.79 -8.46 -24.23
N PHE A 152 8.57 -8.19 -25.51
CA PHE A 152 8.56 -9.18 -26.57
C PHE A 152 9.90 -9.28 -27.30
N ASP A 153 10.88 -8.45 -26.92
CA ASP A 153 12.22 -8.51 -27.46
C ASP A 153 12.79 -9.91 -27.22
N ARG A 154 13.17 -10.59 -28.30
CA ARG A 154 13.69 -11.97 -28.27
C ARG A 154 14.96 -12.10 -27.41
N ARG A 155 15.66 -11.00 -27.11
CA ARG A 155 16.80 -10.95 -26.18
C ARG A 155 16.40 -11.27 -24.74
N LEU A 156 15.12 -11.14 -24.39
CA LEU A 156 14.54 -11.58 -23.11
C LEU A 156 14.20 -13.09 -23.08
N GLY A 157 14.13 -13.73 -24.24
CA GLY A 157 13.72 -15.14 -24.41
C GLY A 157 14.85 -16.18 -24.27
N SER A 158 14.47 -17.46 -24.39
CA SER A 158 15.21 -18.70 -24.06
C SER A 158 16.66 -18.88 -24.53
N ASP A 159 17.18 -17.99 -25.38
CA ASP A 159 18.59 -18.00 -25.78
C ASP A 159 19.53 -17.29 -24.79
N GLY A 160 18.94 -16.63 -23.77
CA GLY A 160 19.64 -15.93 -22.71
C GLY A 160 20.28 -14.63 -23.21
N TYR A 161 20.40 -13.64 -22.32
CA TYR A 161 21.27 -12.52 -22.59
C TYR A 161 22.69 -13.06 -22.76
N ARG A 162 23.20 -12.95 -23.99
CA ARG A 162 24.62 -13.08 -24.25
C ARG A 162 25.22 -11.72 -23.91
N ASP A 163 26.14 -11.68 -22.96
CA ASP A 163 26.96 -10.48 -22.77
C ASP A 163 27.67 -10.13 -24.10
N GLY A 164 28.25 -8.93 -24.20
CA GLY A 164 29.07 -8.55 -25.37
C GLY A 164 30.26 -9.49 -25.65
N ARG A 165 30.45 -10.55 -24.85
CA ARG A 165 31.47 -11.61 -24.97
C ARG A 165 30.86 -12.99 -25.25
N GLY A 166 29.56 -13.09 -25.53
CA GLY A 166 28.88 -14.32 -25.91
C GLY A 166 28.56 -15.29 -24.77
N ARG A 167 28.79 -14.94 -23.50
CA ARG A 167 28.57 -15.84 -22.36
C ARG A 167 27.11 -15.87 -21.94
N ARG A 168 26.58 -17.08 -21.72
CA ARG A 168 25.25 -17.30 -21.14
C ARG A 168 25.36 -17.21 -19.62
N TYR A 169 24.40 -16.53 -19.00
CA TYR A 169 24.19 -16.60 -17.56
C TYR A 169 23.00 -17.52 -17.30
N ASP A 170 23.21 -18.53 -16.46
CA ASP A 170 22.14 -19.44 -16.05
C ASP A 170 21.12 -18.71 -15.18
N ARG A 171 19.86 -19.16 -15.28
CA ARG A 171 18.75 -18.65 -14.46
C ARG A 171 19.04 -18.93 -12.98
N VAL A 172 18.83 -17.92 -12.14
CA VAL A 172 18.74 -18.07 -10.68
C VAL A 172 17.47 -18.83 -10.32
#